data_AF-I2CSC7-F1
#
_entry.id   AF-I2CSC7-F1
#
_cell.length_a   1.000
_cell.length_b   1.000
_cell.length_c   1.000
_cell.angle_alpha   90.00
_cell.angle_beta   90.00
_cell.angle_gamma   90.00
#
_symmetry.space_group_name_H-M   'P 1'
#
loop_
_entity.id
_entity.type
_entity.pdbx_description
1 polymer ?
#
loop_
_entity_poly.entity_id
_entity_poly.type
_entity_poly.pdbx_seq_one_letter_code
_entity_poly.pdbx_strand_id
1 'polypeptide(L)'
;MPPVGSTIPRCPEQAPGEAGVQVMPDHSWTVGEASNIKVRSLGYKQSSKKEPSGQSLYELVNFDFVRSPCRVSHVASLVKELPEVTGCEGLPAHIPKVLIITWQAPSEKPSLLAQEDGPGWSCILYFAIRPEMAALFAGGGGEGG
;
A
#
# COMPACT_ATOMS: atom_id res chain seq x y z
N MET A 1 21.70 4.55 11.92
CA MET A 1 20.82 5.01 10.82
C MET A 1 21.68 5.16 9.57
N PRO A 2 21.23 4.65 8.41
CA PRO A 2 21.92 4.87 7.14
C PRO A 2 22.03 6.38 6.83
N PRO A 3 23.13 6.85 6.20
CA PRO A 3 23.25 8.25 5.79
C PRO A 3 22.17 8.61 4.75
N VAL A 4 21.72 9.86 4.75
CA VAL A 4 20.78 10.38 3.74
C VAL A 4 21.35 10.13 2.35
N GLY A 5 20.55 9.52 1.46
CA GLY A 5 20.98 9.13 0.10
C GLY A 5 21.51 7.69 -0.01
N SER A 6 21.62 6.95 1.09
CA SER A 6 21.83 5.50 1.02
C SER A 6 20.51 4.77 0.75
N THR A 7 20.54 3.81 -0.18
CA THR A 7 19.39 2.92 -0.44
C THR A 7 19.36 1.82 0.61
N ILE A 8 18.24 1.66 1.30
CA ILE A 8 18.02 0.53 2.21
C ILE A 8 17.96 -0.75 1.34
N PRO A 9 18.90 -1.70 1.50
CA PRO A 9 18.93 -2.88 0.64
C PRO A 9 17.68 -3.75 0.87
N ARG A 10 17.15 -4.31 -0.23
CA ARG A 10 16.17 -5.41 -0.13
C ARG A 10 16.89 -6.62 0.47
N CYS A 11 16.29 -7.26 1.46
CA CYS A 11 16.76 -8.54 1.97
C CYS A 11 16.71 -9.57 0.82
N PRO A 12 17.79 -10.32 0.57
CA PRO A 12 17.78 -11.37 -0.43
C PRO A 12 16.65 -12.37 -0.17
N GLU A 13 15.95 -12.76 -1.23
CA GLU A 13 14.92 -13.78 -1.16
C GLU A 13 15.60 -15.15 -1.03
N GLN A 14 15.26 -15.91 0.00
CA GLN A 14 15.84 -17.24 0.20
C GLN A 14 15.31 -18.20 -0.86
N ALA A 15 16.20 -19.00 -1.45
CA ALA A 15 15.80 -20.02 -2.41
C ALA A 15 14.85 -21.04 -1.75
N PRO A 16 13.84 -21.56 -2.47
CA PRO A 16 12.93 -22.55 -1.92
C PRO A 16 13.72 -23.79 -1.49
N GLY A 17 13.73 -24.10 -0.18
CA GLY A 17 14.37 -25.30 0.37
C GLY A 17 15.46 -25.08 1.43
N GLU A 18 15.90 -23.84 1.66
CA GLU A 18 16.82 -23.57 2.77
C GLU A 18 16.04 -23.41 4.09
N ALA A 19 15.97 -24.49 4.87
CA ALA A 19 15.37 -24.54 6.20
C ALA A 19 16.22 -23.82 7.27
N GLY A 20 16.66 -22.59 7.00
CA GLY A 20 17.41 -21.73 7.91
C GLY A 20 16.56 -20.57 8.42
N VAL A 21 16.83 -20.13 9.66
CA VAL A 21 16.29 -18.87 10.18
C VAL A 21 16.78 -17.74 9.26
N GLN A 22 15.85 -17.01 8.64
CA GLN A 22 16.18 -15.84 7.83
C GLN A 22 16.84 -14.78 8.74
N VAL A 23 18.16 -14.65 8.64
CA VAL A 23 18.87 -13.57 9.32
C VAL A 23 18.63 -12.30 8.50
N MET A 24 17.67 -11.49 8.93
CA MET A 24 17.43 -10.18 8.32
C MET A 24 18.67 -9.30 8.53
N PRO A 25 19.33 -8.82 7.47
CA PRO A 25 20.41 -7.86 7.62
C PRO A 25 19.91 -6.59 8.32
N ASP A 26 20.75 -5.99 9.16
CA ASP A 26 20.44 -4.71 9.78
C ASP A 26 20.10 -3.66 8.71
N HIS A 27 19.02 -2.91 8.95
CA HIS A 27 18.56 -1.85 8.05
C HIS A 27 18.25 -2.36 6.62
N SER A 28 17.52 -3.47 6.50
CA SER A 28 17.01 -3.99 5.22
C SER A 28 15.47 -4.01 5.18
N TRP A 29 14.88 -4.18 4.00
CA TRP A 29 13.44 -4.37 3.82
C TRP A 29 13.14 -5.69 3.11
N THR A 30 12.00 -6.33 3.40
CA THR A 30 11.55 -7.56 2.74
C THR A 30 10.13 -7.38 2.21
N VAL A 31 9.71 -8.27 1.31
CA VAL A 31 8.29 -8.40 1.00
C VAL A 31 7.62 -9.13 2.17
N GLY A 32 6.67 -8.47 2.81
CA GLY A 32 5.89 -9.06 3.88
C GLY A 32 4.68 -9.80 3.33
N GLU A 33 4.38 -10.98 3.89
CA GLU A 33 3.10 -11.65 3.66
C GLU A 33 2.00 -10.91 4.42
N ALA A 34 0.86 -10.66 3.75
CA ALA A 34 -0.23 -9.87 4.31
C ALA A 34 -0.75 -10.52 5.61
N SER A 35 -0.86 -11.85 5.61
CA SER A 35 -1.38 -12.62 6.76
C SER A 35 -0.58 -12.49 8.05
N ASN A 36 0.66 -11.98 7.99
CA ASN A 36 1.43 -11.63 9.19
C ASN A 36 0.83 -10.45 9.97
N ILE A 37 -0.03 -9.65 9.35
CA ILE A 37 -0.70 -8.50 9.97
C ILE A 37 -1.93 -8.99 10.72
N LYS A 38 -1.92 -8.86 12.06
CA LYS A 38 -3.08 -9.23 12.90
C LYS A 38 -4.10 -8.09 12.94
N VAL A 39 -5.31 -8.35 12.45
CA VAL A 39 -6.41 -7.39 12.33
C VAL A 39 -7.58 -7.75 13.25
N ARG A 40 -8.49 -6.80 13.48
CA ARG A 40 -9.73 -7.05 14.21
C ARG A 40 -10.74 -7.68 13.25
N SER A 41 -11.15 -8.92 13.51
CA SER A 41 -12.21 -9.59 12.75
C SER A 41 -13.59 -9.33 13.36
N LEU A 42 -14.64 -9.85 12.71
CA LEU A 42 -16.04 -9.70 13.16
C LEU A 42 -16.25 -10.15 14.62
N GLY A 43 -15.52 -11.19 15.07
CA GLY A 43 -15.59 -11.73 16.44
C GLY A 43 -14.72 -10.98 17.47
N TYR A 44 -14.01 -9.92 17.07
CA TYR A 44 -13.06 -9.22 17.95
C TYR A 44 -13.74 -8.62 19.18
N LYS A 45 -14.97 -8.12 19.05
CA LYS A 45 -15.68 -7.52 20.20
C LYS A 45 -15.91 -8.51 21.34
N GLN A 46 -16.11 -9.79 21.03
CA GLN A 46 -16.31 -10.84 22.03
C GLN A 46 -14.99 -11.45 22.47
N SER A 47 -14.08 -11.75 21.54
CA SER A 47 -12.85 -12.49 21.83
C SER A 47 -11.71 -11.58 22.32
N SER A 48 -11.72 -10.30 21.98
CA SER A 48 -10.58 -9.36 22.07
C SER A 48 -9.30 -9.87 21.40
N LYS A 49 -9.39 -10.91 20.56
CA LYS A 49 -8.26 -11.54 19.87
C LYS A 49 -8.20 -11.04 18.43
N LYS A 50 -7.03 -10.51 18.06
CA LYS A 50 -6.74 -10.18 16.66
C LYS A 50 -6.40 -11.46 15.91
N GLU A 51 -6.85 -11.56 14.68
CA GLU A 51 -6.63 -12.70 13.80
C GLU A 51 -5.71 -12.29 12.64
N PRO A 52 -4.91 -13.22 12.09
CA PRO A 52 -4.18 -12.99 10.85
C PRO A 52 -5.10 -12.40 9.78
N SER A 53 -4.64 -11.40 9.04
CA SER A 53 -5.41 -10.94 7.89
C SER A 53 -5.49 -12.04 6.83
N GLY A 54 -6.50 -11.95 5.96
CA GLY A 54 -6.50 -12.71 4.71
C GLY A 54 -5.40 -12.21 3.75
N GLN A 55 -5.49 -12.68 2.51
CA GLN A 55 -4.67 -12.16 1.41
C GLN A 55 -4.94 -10.66 1.20
N SER A 56 -3.93 -9.92 0.73
CA SER A 56 -4.08 -8.50 0.41
C SER A 56 -5.07 -8.32 -0.74
N LEU A 57 -6.06 -7.44 -0.56
CA LEU A 57 -7.06 -7.13 -1.58
C LEU A 57 -6.47 -6.46 -2.83
N TYR A 58 -5.47 -5.62 -2.61
CA TYR A 58 -4.78 -4.87 -3.66
C TYR A 58 -3.28 -5.16 -3.63
N GLU A 59 -2.62 -4.97 -4.76
CA GLU A 59 -1.18 -5.03 -4.90
C GLU A 59 -0.63 -3.71 -5.44
N LEU A 60 0.59 -3.35 -5.03
CA LEU A 60 1.26 -2.16 -5.53
C LEU A 60 1.73 -2.42 -6.97
N VAL A 61 1.16 -1.72 -7.95
CA VAL A 61 1.49 -1.89 -9.38
C VAL A 61 2.40 -0.79 -9.92
N ASN A 62 2.36 0.40 -9.32
CA ASN A 62 3.21 1.51 -9.73
C ASN A 62 3.45 2.48 -8.56
N PHE A 63 4.50 3.30 -8.65
CA PHE A 63 4.68 4.43 -7.77
C PHE A 63 5.39 5.59 -8.47
N ASP A 64 5.00 6.82 -8.12
CA ASP A 64 5.70 8.04 -8.52
C ASP A 64 6.34 8.71 -7.30
N PHE A 65 7.51 9.31 -7.51
CA PHE A 65 8.15 10.14 -6.50
C PHE A 65 8.47 11.51 -7.08
N VAL A 66 7.77 12.53 -6.60
CA VAL A 66 7.84 13.88 -7.16
C VAL A 66 8.24 14.89 -6.10
N ARG A 67 9.05 15.88 -6.49
CA ARG A 67 9.34 17.06 -5.68
C ARG A 67 8.49 18.21 -6.18
N SER A 68 7.85 18.92 -5.26
CA SER A 68 7.02 20.08 -5.58
C SER A 68 7.39 21.29 -4.70
N PRO A 69 7.22 22.53 -5.19
CA PRO A 69 7.49 23.73 -4.42
C PRO A 69 6.45 23.99 -3.31
N CYS A 70 5.30 23.33 -3.39
CA CYS A 70 4.23 23.34 -2.40
C CYS A 70 3.53 21.98 -2.34
N ARG A 71 2.65 21.75 -1.36
CA ARG A 71 1.86 20.52 -1.27
C ARG A 71 1.00 20.32 -2.52
N VAL A 72 1.02 19.11 -3.07
CA VAL A 72 0.14 18.74 -4.21
C VAL A 72 -1.20 18.28 -3.65
N SER A 73 -2.24 19.11 -3.79
CA SER A 73 -3.61 18.75 -3.41
C SER A 73 -4.30 17.91 -4.47
N HIS A 74 -5.23 17.04 -4.05
CA HIS A 74 -6.07 16.24 -4.95
C HIS A 74 -5.27 15.45 -6.01
N VAL A 75 -4.16 14.83 -5.61
CA VAL A 75 -3.25 14.08 -6.49
C VAL A 75 -3.99 13.14 -7.43
N ALA A 76 -4.97 12.38 -6.93
CA ALA A 76 -5.75 11.44 -7.75
C ALA A 76 -6.45 12.10 -8.95
N SER A 77 -6.86 13.38 -8.85
CA SER A 77 -7.49 14.12 -9.94
C SER A 77 -6.49 14.64 -10.99
N LEU A 78 -5.20 14.65 -10.67
CA LEU A 78 -4.13 15.09 -11.56
C LEU A 78 -3.54 13.92 -12.38
N VAL A 79 -3.84 12.69 -12.00
CA VAL A 79 -3.40 11.49 -12.71
C VAL A 79 -4.14 11.39 -14.03
N LYS A 80 -3.40 11.52 -15.14
CA LYS A 80 -3.96 11.49 -16.49
C LYS A 80 -4.30 10.07 -16.96
N GLU A 81 -3.47 9.11 -16.55
CA GLU A 81 -3.56 7.71 -16.96
C GLU A 81 -3.43 6.85 -15.72
N LEU A 82 -4.46 6.05 -15.44
CA LEU A 82 -4.43 5.05 -14.38
C LEU A 82 -3.83 3.75 -14.93
N PRO A 83 -3.16 2.94 -14.09
CA PRO A 83 -2.75 1.60 -14.48
C PRO A 83 -3.93 0.79 -15.03
N GLU A 84 -3.72 0.09 -16.13
CA GLU A 84 -4.71 -0.85 -16.66
C GLU A 84 -4.86 -2.03 -15.69
N VAL A 85 -6.12 -2.35 -15.34
CA VAL A 85 -6.44 -3.49 -14.46
C VAL A 85 -7.39 -4.42 -15.19
N THR A 86 -6.93 -5.65 -15.44
CA THR A 86 -7.68 -6.71 -16.10
C THR A 86 -8.28 -7.68 -15.08
N GLY A 87 -9.18 -8.58 -15.49
CA GLY A 87 -9.72 -9.62 -14.60
C GLY A 87 -10.64 -9.10 -13.49
N CYS A 88 -11.29 -7.96 -13.72
CA CYS A 88 -12.18 -7.29 -12.78
C CYS A 88 -13.64 -7.31 -13.24
N GLU A 89 -14.00 -8.25 -14.11
CA GLU A 89 -15.37 -8.43 -14.58
C GLU A 89 -16.30 -8.76 -13.40
N GLY A 90 -17.44 -8.07 -13.32
CA GLY A 90 -18.40 -8.28 -12.23
C GLY A 90 -18.04 -7.61 -10.89
N LEU A 91 -16.91 -6.90 -10.80
CA LEU A 91 -16.58 -6.11 -9.61
C LEU A 91 -17.67 -5.04 -9.35
N PRO A 92 -18.26 -4.96 -8.15
CA PRO A 92 -19.24 -3.93 -7.83
C PRO A 92 -18.68 -2.52 -8.05
N ALA A 93 -19.49 -1.63 -8.63
CA ALA A 93 -19.05 -0.29 -9.03
C ALA A 93 -18.52 0.59 -7.88
N HIS A 94 -18.88 0.29 -6.63
CA HIS A 94 -18.41 1.01 -5.45
C HIS A 94 -17.03 0.55 -4.95
N ILE A 95 -16.50 -0.56 -5.49
CA ILE A 95 -15.17 -1.05 -5.18
C ILE A 95 -14.21 -0.52 -6.25
N PRO A 96 -13.23 0.33 -5.88
CA PRO A 96 -12.32 0.90 -6.86
C PRO A 96 -11.38 -0.17 -7.45
N LYS A 97 -11.15 -0.14 -8.76
CA LYS A 97 -10.15 -1.02 -9.39
C LYS A 97 -8.72 -0.61 -9.05
N VAL A 98 -8.50 0.70 -8.85
CA VAL A 98 -7.22 1.29 -8.47
C VAL A 98 -7.43 2.16 -7.22
N LEU A 99 -6.68 1.86 -6.17
CA LEU A 99 -6.57 2.65 -4.96
C LEU A 99 -5.28 3.48 -5.01
N ILE A 100 -5.39 4.80 -4.94
CA ILE A 100 -4.24 5.70 -4.90
C ILE A 100 -3.99 6.12 -3.45
N ILE A 101 -2.80 5.83 -2.94
CA ILE A 101 -2.35 6.31 -1.62
C ILE A 101 -1.23 7.31 -1.85
N THR A 102 -1.42 8.54 -1.37
CA THR A 102 -0.38 9.57 -1.43
C THR A 102 0.20 9.79 -0.05
N TRP A 103 1.53 9.72 0.05
CA TRP A 103 2.29 10.19 1.20
C TRP A 103 3.06 11.45 0.81
N GLN A 104 3.00 12.49 1.64
CA GLN A 104 3.70 13.75 1.39
C GLN A 104 4.49 14.15 2.63
N ALA A 105 5.72 14.62 2.40
CA ALA A 105 6.58 15.13 3.45
C ALA A 105 7.21 16.46 3.06
N PRO A 106 7.18 17.47 3.94
CA PRO A 106 7.90 18.71 3.70
C PRO A 106 9.41 18.44 3.68
N SER A 107 10.14 19.13 2.81
CA SER A 107 11.61 19.07 2.77
C SER A 107 12.26 20.08 3.71
N GLU A 108 11.48 21.01 4.24
CA GLU A 108 11.95 22.09 5.11
C GLU A 108 11.21 22.06 6.44
N LYS A 109 11.83 22.66 7.46
CA LYS A 109 11.21 22.80 8.77
C LYS A 109 9.97 23.70 8.64
N PRO A 110 8.83 23.36 9.25
CA PRO A 110 7.68 24.24 9.28
C PRO A 110 8.06 25.58 9.92
N SER A 111 7.76 26.67 9.23
CA SER A 111 7.90 28.02 9.75
C SER A 111 6.58 28.45 10.37
N LEU A 112 6.62 29.04 11.56
CA LEU A 112 5.42 29.60 12.23
C LEU A 112 5.01 30.97 11.65
N LEU A 113 5.85 31.58 10.81
CA LEU A 113 5.67 32.93 10.26
C LEU A 113 5.58 32.97 8.74
N ALA A 114 5.84 31.84 8.06
CA ALA A 114 5.79 31.75 6.60
C ALA A 114 4.68 30.79 6.16
N GLN A 115 4.44 30.75 4.84
CA GLN A 115 3.42 29.92 4.21
C GLN A 115 3.55 28.44 4.64
N GLU A 116 2.44 27.85 5.09
CA GLU A 116 2.40 26.48 5.63
C GLU A 116 2.70 25.40 4.57
N ASP A 117 2.45 25.68 3.29
CA ASP A 117 2.66 24.78 2.15
C ASP A 117 4.01 25.06 1.45
N GLY A 118 5.11 24.75 2.15
CA GLY A 118 6.47 24.83 1.62
C GLY A 118 6.87 23.65 0.71
N PRO A 119 8.11 23.64 0.20
CA PRO A 119 8.58 22.59 -0.71
C PRO A 119 8.60 21.22 -0.02
N GLY A 120 8.37 20.18 -0.79
CA GLY A 120 8.30 18.82 -0.27
C GLY A 120 8.37 17.74 -1.33
N TRP A 121 8.24 16.52 -0.85
CA TRP A 121 8.20 15.30 -1.64
C TRP A 121 6.81 14.68 -1.55
N SER A 122 6.33 14.15 -2.66
CA SER A 122 5.13 13.31 -2.70
C SER A 122 5.52 11.93 -3.25
N CYS A 123 5.19 10.89 -2.50
CA CYS A 123 5.19 9.50 -2.95
C CYS A 123 3.74 9.12 -3.27
N ILE A 124 3.47 8.77 -4.52
CA ILE A 124 2.14 8.42 -5.02
C ILE A 124 2.17 6.93 -5.33
N LEU A 125 1.41 6.14 -4.59
CA LEU A 125 1.37 4.69 -4.69
C LEU A 125 0.07 4.28 -5.36
N TYR A 126 0.18 3.49 -6.44
CA TYR A 126 -0.96 2.97 -7.17
C TYR A 126 -1.13 1.49 -6.85
N PHE A 127 -2.26 1.16 -6.22
CA PHE A 127 -2.60 -0.21 -5.85
C PHE A 127 -3.74 -0.70 -6.74
N ALA A 128 -3.52 -1.78 -7.50
CA ALA A 128 -4.58 -2.42 -8.29
C ALA A 128 -5.24 -3.53 -7.49
N ILE A 129 -6.56 -3.70 -7.63
CA ILE A 129 -7.25 -4.85 -7.04
C ILE A 129 -6.74 -6.13 -7.69
N ARG A 130 -6.49 -7.16 -6.89
CA ARG A 130 -6.05 -8.44 -7.43
C ARG A 130 -7.23 -9.17 -8.10
N PRO A 131 -7.07 -9.75 -9.30
CA PRO A 131 -8.17 -10.43 -10.01
C PRO A 131 -8.87 -11.51 -9.17
N GLU A 132 -8.10 -12.30 -8.42
CA GLU A 132 -8.62 -13.33 -7.53
C GLU A 132 -9.50 -12.76 -6.40
N MET A 133 -9.19 -11.54 -5.94
CA MET A 133 -9.97 -10.85 -4.93
C MET A 133 -11.19 -10.16 -5.54
N ALA A 134 -11.08 -9.65 -6.78
CA ALA A 134 -12.21 -9.09 -7.51
C ALA A 134 -13.33 -10.13 -7.72
N ALA A 135 -12.96 -11.38 -8.02
CA ALA A 135 -13.90 -12.48 -8.18
C ALA A 135 -14.73 -12.78 -6.91
N LEU A 136 -14.14 -12.60 -5.72
CA LEU A 136 -14.84 -12.79 -4.44
C LEU A 136 -15.99 -11.79 -4.27
N PHE A 137 -15.84 -10.57 -4.78
CA PHE A 137 -16.88 -9.55 -4.73
C PHE A 137 -17.91 -9.70 -5.86
N ALA A 138 -17.51 -10.26 -7.00
CA ALA A 138 -18.41 -10.53 -8.13
C ALA A 138 -19.43 -11.63 -7.82
N GLY A 139 -19.06 -12.61 -6.98
CA GLY A 139 -19.93 -13.73 -6.59
C GLY A 139 -20.95 -13.43 -5.47
N GLY A 140 -20.87 -12.28 -4.81
CA GLY A 140 -21.66 -11.95 -3.60
C GLY A 140 -23.12 -11.51 -3.82
N GLY A 141 -23.68 -11.72 -5.01
CA GLY A 141 -25.06 -11.33 -5.35
C GLY A 141 -26.15 -12.34 -4.96
N GLY A 142 -25.81 -13.43 -4.28
CA GLY A 142 -26.76 -14.47 -3.89
C GLY A 142 -26.44 -15.06 -2.52
N GLU A 143 -27.49 -15.17 -1.70
CA GLU A 143 -27.55 -15.86 -0.41
C GLU A 143 -27.04 -15.10 0.83
N GLY A 144 -27.95 -14.26 1.35
CA GLY A 144 -28.07 -13.95 2.77
C GLY A 144 -29.55 -13.74 3.10
N GLY A 145 -30.17 -14.74 3.74
CA GLY A 145 -31.58 -14.74 4.16
C GLY A 145 -31.91 -13.88 5.36
#